data_AF-A0A923PR28-F1
#
_entry.id   AF-A0A923PR28-F1
#
_cell.length_a   1.000
_cell.length_b   1.000
_cell.length_c   1.000
_cell.angle_alpha   90.00
_cell.angle_beta   90.00
_cell.angle_gamma   90.00
#
_symmetry.space_group_name_H-M   'P 1'
#
loop_
_entity.id
_entity.type
_entity.pdbx_description
1 polymer ?
#
loop_
_entity_poly.entity_id
_entity_poly.type
_entity_poly.pdbx_seq_one_letter_code
_entity_poly.pdbx_strand_id
1 'polypeptide(L)' 'MPTLTLEIIDPRVIPLLENLAKLDLIRIKEEEAPFTRFAALLAKLRSQEDNAPSEAKILLEVKKVRNQR' A
#
# COMPACT_ATOMS: atom_id res chain seq x y z
N MET A 1 -9.21 19.86 -0.92
CA MET A 1 -8.09 20.78 -1.22
C MET A 1 -7.36 20.27 -2.45
N PRO A 2 -6.88 21.14 -3.34
CA PRO A 2 -6.14 20.72 -4.52
C PRO A 2 -4.83 20.03 -4.11
N THR A 3 -4.57 18.87 -4.70
CA THR A 3 -3.32 18.12 -4.53
C THR A 3 -2.47 18.31 -5.77
N LEU A 4 -1.24 18.79 -5.59
CA LEU A 4 -0.27 18.99 -6.67
C LEU A 4 0.83 17.93 -6.56
N THR A 5 1.11 17.24 -7.66
CA THR A 5 2.26 16.34 -7.78
C THR A 5 3.40 17.11 -8.43
N LEU A 6 4.58 17.13 -7.81
CA LEU A 6 5.75 17.88 -8.25
C LEU A 6 6.89 16.91 -8.50
N GLU A 7 7.53 17.01 -9.67
CA GLU A 7 8.78 16.31 -9.94
C GLU A 7 9.97 17.21 -9.58
N ILE A 8 10.84 16.73 -8.70
CA ILE A 8 12.04 17.46 -8.27
C ILE A 8 13.13 17.25 -9.33
N ILE A 9 13.43 18.29 -10.10
CA ILE A 9 14.48 18.28 -11.13
C ILE A 9 15.86 18.56 -10.51
N ASP A 10 15.93 19.46 -9.53
CA ASP A 10 17.17 19.83 -8.81
C ASP A 10 16.98 19.64 -7.29
N PRO A 11 17.82 18.85 -6.61
CA PRO A 11 17.75 18.62 -5.17
C PRO A 11 17.93 19.90 -4.33
N ARG A 12 18.47 20.98 -4.88
CA ARG A 12 18.59 22.28 -4.19
C ARG A 12 17.24 22.90 -3.82
N VAL A 13 16.14 22.40 -4.36
CA VAL A 13 14.80 22.89 -4.03
C VAL A 13 14.26 22.31 -2.72
N ILE A 14 14.85 21.23 -2.19
CA ILE A 14 14.39 20.55 -0.96
C ILE A 14 14.32 21.51 0.24
N PRO A 15 15.34 22.35 0.53
CA PRO A 15 15.26 23.30 1.64
C PRO A 15 14.14 24.34 1.47
N LEU A 16 13.82 24.71 0.22
CA LEU A 16 12.72 25.64 -0.08
C LEU A 16 11.37 25.00 0.24
N LEU A 17 11.17 23.74 -0.16
CA LEU A 17 9.95 22.98 0.14
C LEU A 17 9.80 22.76 1.66
N GLU A 18 10.87 22.44 2.37
CA GLU A 18 10.85 22.34 3.83
C GLU A 18 10.46 23.66 4.50
N ASN A 19 10.97 24.79 4.01
CA ASN A 19 10.62 26.10 4.55
C ASN A 19 9.15 26.44 4.31
N LEU A 20 8.59 26.10 3.15
CA LEU A 20 7.15 26.25 2.88
C LEU A 20 6.30 25.34 3.77
N ALA A 21 6.78 24.13 4.06
CA ALA A 21 6.11 23.20 4.97
C ALA A 21 6.15 23.70 6.43
N LYS A 22 7.26 24.30 6.88
CA LYS A 22 7.38 24.93 8.21
C LYS A 22 6.41 26.09 8.42
N LEU A 23 6.01 26.76 7.34
CA LEU A 23 5.01 27.84 7.37
C LEU A 23 3.57 27.32 7.23
N ASP A 24 3.35 26.01 7.28
CA ASP A 24 2.06 25.33 7.11
C ASP A 24 1.35 25.63 5.77
N LEU A 25 2.08 26.11 4.76
CA LEU A 25 1.53 26.45 3.44
C LEU A 25 1.35 25.21 2.55
N ILE A 26 2.21 24.21 2.74
CA ILE A 26 2.18 22.95 2.00
C ILE A 26 2.35 21.77 2.96
N ARG A 27 1.80 20.61 2.60
CA ARG A 27 2.12 19.34 3.26
C ARG A 27 2.90 18.46 2.31
N ILE A 28 4.12 18.11 2.70
CA ILE A 28 4.94 17.15 1.99
C ILE A 28 4.42 15.75 2.37
N LYS A 29 3.99 14.99 1.36
CA LYS A 29 3.67 13.57 1.51
C LYS A 29 4.62 12.82 0.61
N GLU A 30 5.51 12.04 1.20
CA GLU A 30 6.26 11.05 0.44
C GLU A 30 5.27 9.97 0.02
N GLU A 31 5.09 9.80 -1.29
CA GLU A 31 4.43 8.60 -1.77
C GLU A 31 5.38 7.44 -1.49
N GLU A 32 4.95 6.55 -0.59
CA GLU A 32 5.59 5.26 -0.40
C GLU A 32 5.79 4.61 -1.77
N ALA A 33 7.04 4.25 -2.08
CA ALA A 33 7.37 3.62 -3.34
C ALA A 33 6.41 2.47 -3.63
N PRO A 34 5.95 2.25 -4.87
CA PRO A 34 4.97 1.21 -5.19
C PRO A 34 5.33 -0.17 -4.63
N PHE A 35 6.64 -0.44 -4.51
CA PHE A 35 7.20 -1.65 -3.94
C PHE A 35 6.91 -1.83 -2.44
N THR A 36 7.00 -0.79 -1.61
CA THR A 36 6.76 -0.89 -0.16
C THR A 36 5.29 -1.16 0.13
N ARG A 37 4.38 -0.57 -0.66
CA ARG A 37 2.94 -0.83 -0.56
C ARG A 37 2.59 -2.30 -0.86
N PHE A 38 3.20 -2.88 -1.89
CA PHE A 38 3.03 -4.30 -2.21
C PHE A 38 3.64 -5.20 -1.13
N ALA A 39 4.83 -4.87 -0.63
CA ALA A 39 5.49 -5.63 0.44
C ALA A 39 4.64 -5.63 1.72
N ALA A 40 4.03 -4.49 2.08
CA ALA A 40 3.14 -4.37 3.22
C ALA A 40 1.86 -5.21 3.08
N LEU A 41 1.26 -5.25 1.88
CA LEU A 41 0.11 -6.11 1.60
C LEU A 41 0.49 -7.60 1.67
N LEU A 42 1.65 -7.97 1.13
CA LEU A 42 2.16 -9.34 1.16
C LEU A 42 2.45 -9.79 2.60
N ALA A 43 3.02 -8.91 3.43
CA ALA A 43 3.26 -9.17 4.84
C ALA A 43 1.95 -9.41 5.60
N LYS A 44 0.89 -8.62 5.32
CA LYS A 44 -0.44 -8.84 5.91
C LYS A 44 -1.03 -10.19 5.51
N LEU A 45 -0.91 -10.58 4.24
CA LEU A 45 -1.41 -11.88 3.78
C LEU A 45 -0.66 -13.04 4.42
N ARG A 46 0.68 -12.95 4.51
CA ARG A 46 1.51 -13.96 5.20
C ARG A 46 1.25 -14.04 6.70
N SER A 47 0.90 -12.93 7.35
CA SER A 47 0.54 -12.96 8.78
C SER A 47 -0.73 -13.77 9.08
N GLN A 48 -1.51 -14.13 8.07
CA GLN A 48 -2.70 -14.99 8.20
C GLN A 48 -2.42 -16.45 7.80
N GLU A 49 -1.17 -16.83 7.57
CA GLU A 49 -0.76 -18.19 7.20
C GLU A 49 -1.19 -19.23 8.24
N ASP A 50 -1.13 -18.90 9.53
CA ASP A 50 -1.61 -19.79 10.60
C ASP A 50 -3.15 -19.99 10.60
N ASN A 51 -3.89 -19.05 10.01
CA ASN A 51 -5.34 -19.14 9.82
C ASN A 51 -5.72 -19.70 8.45
N ALA A 52 -4.74 -20.15 7.65
CA ALA A 52 -5.01 -20.70 6.33
C ALA A 52 -5.86 -21.98 6.45
N PRO A 53 -6.96 -22.10 5.69
CA PRO A 53 -7.76 -23.31 5.68
C PRO A 53 -6.92 -24.47 5.13
N SER A 54 -7.05 -25.65 5.75
CA SER A 54 -6.38 -26.84 5.25
C SER A 54 -6.89 -27.24 3.86
N GLU A 55 -6.04 -27.90 3.08
CA GLU A 55 -6.35 -28.39 1.73
C GLU A 55 -7.68 -29.17 1.69
N ALA A 56 -7.92 -30.02 2.69
CA ALA A 56 -9.15 -30.79 2.81
C ALA A 56 -10.40 -29.90 2.99
N LYS A 57 -10.32 -28.82 3.77
CA LYS A 57 -11.42 -27.86 3.94
C LYS A 57 -11.68 -27.08 2.65
N ILE A 58 -10.63 -26.68 1.94
CA ILE A 58 -10.73 -26.00 0.64
C ILE A 58 -11.45 -26.91 -0.38
N LEU A 59 -11.03 -28.17 -0.48
CA LEU A 59 -11.62 -29.15 -1.39
C LEU A 59 -13.11 -29.41 -1.10
N LEU A 60 -13.50 -29.47 0.17
CA LEU A 60 -14.89 -29.64 0.57
C LEU A 60 -15.76 -28.44 0.14
N GLU A 61 -15.29 -27.23 0.38
CA GLU A 61 -16.03 -26.01 0.02
C GLU A 61 -16.15 -25.85 -1.50
N VAL A 62 -15.08 -26.11 -2.25
CA VAL A 62 -15.10 -26.06 -3.72
C VAL A 62 -16.04 -27.12 -4.31
N LYS A 63 -16.05 -28.34 -3.76
CA LYS A 63 -17.00 -29.39 -4.18
C LYS A 63 -18.45 -28.99 -3.90
N LYS A 64 -18.72 -28.39 -2.74
CA LYS A 64 -20.05 -27.89 -2.38
C LYS A 64 -20.55 -26.83 -3.36
N VAL A 65 -19.72 -25.84 -3.71
CA VAL A 65 -20.06 -24.80 -4.69
C VAL A 65 -20.25 -25.39 -6.10
N ARG A 66 -19.39 -26.33 -6.50
CA ARG A 66 -19.52 -27.00 -7.82
C ARG A 66 -20.80 -27.82 -7.95
N ASN A 67 -21.26 -28.46 -6.88
CA ASN A 67 -22.50 -29.23 -6.89
C ASN A 67 -23.76 -28.35 -6.85
N GLN A 68 -23.62 -27.05 -6.61
CA GLN A 68 -24.72 -26.07 -6.61
C GLN A 68 -24.86 -25.29 -7.94
N ARG A 69 -23.93 -25.50 -8.88
CA ARG A 69 -23.97 -24.96 -10.25
C ARG A 69 -24.40 -26.05 -11.22
#